data_AF-A0A850AB23-F1
#
_entry.id   AF-A0A850AB23-F1
#
_cell.length_a   1.000
_cell.length_b   1.000
_cell.length_c   1.000
_cell.angle_alpha   90.00
_cell.angle_beta   90.00
_cell.angle_gamma   90.00
#
_symmetry.space_group_name_H-M   'P 1'
#
loop_
_entity.id
_entity.type
_entity.pdbx_description
1 polymer ?
#
loop_
_entity_poly.entity_id
_entity_poly.type
_entity_poly.pdbx_seq_one_letter_code
_entity_poly.pdbx_strand_id
1 'polypeptide(L)'
;RLAVIRDAGGRGCARMDGPGKNETPARFAHTGNTWDVGSRPAGRYGLFDMAGNAQEWVSDWFAPTLARCGSGCIGHDPKGPCQGADKCAPFRLKLVKGGAWYWGPISARAAARRPHVPHNRPPHHFGFRCARDLDS
;
A
#
# COMPACT_ATOMS: atom_id res chain seq x y z
N ARG A 1 4.78 0.26 -19.35
CA ARG A 1 4.66 0.90 -18.00
C ARG A 1 4.33 -0.20 -17.00
N LEU A 2 5.16 -0.38 -15.96
CA LEU A 2 5.10 -1.54 -15.07
C LEU A 2 4.25 -1.35 -13.80
N ALA A 3 3.83 -0.11 -13.52
CA ALA A 3 3.13 0.24 -12.29
C ALA A 3 1.92 1.15 -12.57
N VAL A 4 0.86 0.99 -11.78
CA VAL A 4 -0.33 1.85 -11.79
C VAL A 4 -0.18 2.91 -10.71
N ILE A 5 0.24 4.11 -11.09
CA ILE A 5 0.62 5.21 -10.18
C ILE A 5 0.22 6.57 -10.75
N ARG A 6 0.15 7.60 -9.90
CA ARG A 6 -0.07 8.98 -10.34
C ARG A 6 1.13 9.47 -11.15
N ASP A 7 0.85 10.03 -12.32
CA ASP A 7 1.82 10.69 -13.19
C ASP A 7 1.47 12.15 -13.46
N ALA A 8 2.19 12.75 -14.41
CA ALA A 8 1.95 14.10 -14.90
C ALA A 8 0.56 14.27 -15.57
N GLY A 9 -0.07 13.18 -16.00
CA GLY A 9 -1.41 13.19 -16.59
C GLY A 9 -2.53 13.43 -15.57
N GLY A 10 -2.21 13.50 -14.27
CA GLY A 10 -3.16 13.80 -13.20
C GLY A 10 -3.94 12.57 -12.72
N ARG A 11 -5.11 12.79 -12.11
CA ARG A 11 -5.94 11.73 -11.50
C ARG A 11 -7.41 12.14 -11.47
N GLY A 12 -8.30 11.15 -11.33
CA GLY A 12 -9.67 11.38 -10.88
C GLY A 12 -10.21 10.13 -10.19
N CYS A 13 -10.79 10.25 -9.00
CA CYS A 13 -11.37 9.09 -8.32
C CYS A 13 -12.47 8.49 -9.19
N ALA A 14 -12.52 7.17 -9.31
CA ALA A 14 -13.68 6.50 -9.89
C ALA A 14 -14.96 6.94 -9.16
N ARG A 15 -16.00 7.22 -9.95
CA ARG A 15 -17.35 7.59 -9.54
C ARG A 15 -17.73 6.98 -8.19
N MET A 16 -18.00 7.83 -7.20
CA MET A 16 -18.85 7.43 -6.09
C MET A 16 -20.26 7.89 -6.46
N ASP A 17 -21.30 7.08 -6.34
CA ASP A 17 -22.65 7.58 -6.58
C ASP A 17 -23.05 8.57 -5.46
N GLY A 18 -23.63 9.72 -5.82
CA GLY A 18 -24.13 10.72 -4.86
C GLY A 18 -24.13 12.17 -5.40
N PRO A 19 -24.95 13.06 -4.82
CA PRO A 19 -25.07 14.45 -5.26
C PRO A 19 -23.74 15.22 -5.09
N GLY A 20 -23.41 16.07 -6.08
CA GLY A 20 -22.20 16.90 -6.07
C GLY A 20 -20.92 16.22 -6.57
N LYS A 21 -21.03 15.07 -7.26
CA LYS A 21 -19.88 14.30 -7.73
C LYS A 21 -19.74 14.41 -9.25
N ASN A 22 -18.59 14.92 -9.69
CA ASN A 22 -18.28 15.07 -11.11
C ASN A 22 -17.90 13.71 -11.72
N GLU A 23 -18.33 13.47 -12.96
CA GLU A 23 -17.81 12.37 -13.78
C GLU A 23 -16.29 12.44 -13.80
N THR A 24 -15.60 11.30 -13.64
CA THR A 24 -14.15 11.22 -13.85
C THR A 24 -13.88 11.58 -15.31
N PRO A 25 -13.20 12.70 -15.63
CA PRO A 25 -12.89 13.02 -17.03
C PRO A 25 -12.21 11.84 -17.73
N ALA A 26 -12.58 11.54 -18.98
CA ALA A 26 -12.06 10.39 -19.73
C ALA A 26 -10.52 10.33 -19.76
N ARG A 27 -9.84 11.48 -19.74
CA ARG A 27 -8.37 11.59 -19.63
C ARG A 27 -7.78 10.91 -18.39
N PHE A 28 -8.57 10.67 -17.35
CA PHE A 28 -8.15 10.00 -16.12
C PHE A 28 -8.63 8.54 -16.02
N ALA A 29 -9.31 8.01 -17.04
CA ALA A 29 -9.75 6.60 -17.06
C ALA A 29 -8.58 5.62 -16.88
N HIS A 30 -7.36 6.06 -17.22
CA HIS A 30 -6.14 5.28 -17.12
C HIS A 30 -5.20 5.70 -15.96
N THR A 31 -5.57 6.72 -15.17
CA THR A 31 -4.69 7.32 -14.14
C THR A 31 -5.43 7.68 -12.84
N GLY A 32 -6.62 7.13 -12.60
CA GLY A 32 -7.53 7.55 -11.52
C GLY A 32 -8.19 6.43 -10.70
N ASN A 33 -7.82 5.18 -10.93
CA ASN A 33 -8.47 4.02 -10.33
C ASN A 33 -7.48 2.86 -10.15
N THR A 34 -7.91 1.87 -9.38
CA THR A 34 -7.30 0.55 -9.43
C THR A 34 -7.53 -0.09 -10.79
N TRP A 35 -6.61 -0.94 -11.21
CA TRP A 35 -6.75 -1.79 -12.39
C TRP A 35 -6.84 -3.24 -11.94
N ASP A 36 -7.30 -4.11 -12.85
CA ASP A 36 -7.32 -5.55 -12.62
C ASP A 36 -5.92 -6.05 -12.22
N VAL A 37 -5.87 -6.85 -11.16
CA VAL A 37 -4.61 -7.42 -10.69
C VAL A 37 -3.99 -8.26 -11.81
N GLY A 38 -2.70 -8.05 -12.08
CA GLY A 38 -2.00 -8.75 -13.15
C GLY A 38 -2.23 -8.18 -14.55
N SER A 39 -2.93 -7.05 -14.70
CA SER A 39 -3.02 -6.35 -15.99
C SER A 39 -1.67 -5.78 -16.48
N ARG A 40 -0.63 -5.84 -15.63
CA ARG A 40 0.75 -5.45 -15.92
C ARG A 40 1.67 -6.67 -15.75
N PRO A 41 2.83 -6.72 -16.43
CA PRO A 41 3.76 -7.84 -16.29
C PRO A 41 4.19 -8.08 -14.84
N ALA A 42 4.37 -9.35 -14.48
CA ALA A 42 4.92 -9.73 -13.18
C ALA A 42 6.36 -9.22 -12.99
N GLY A 43 6.74 -9.00 -11.73
CA GLY A 43 8.13 -8.80 -11.33
C GLY A 43 8.94 -10.10 -11.37
N ARG A 44 10.23 -10.01 -10.97
CA ARG A 44 11.20 -11.12 -11.00
C ARG A 44 10.73 -12.40 -10.28
N TYR A 45 9.88 -12.27 -9.26
CA TYR A 45 9.38 -13.39 -8.46
C TYR A 45 7.99 -13.89 -8.89
N GLY A 46 7.51 -13.51 -10.08
CA GLY A 46 6.15 -13.84 -10.52
C GLY A 46 5.05 -13.05 -9.78
N LEU A 47 5.42 -12.06 -8.98
CA LEU A 47 4.48 -11.22 -8.23
C LEU A 47 4.00 -10.03 -9.07
N PHE A 48 2.68 -9.84 -9.10
CA PHE A 48 2.02 -8.74 -9.80
C PHE A 48 1.74 -7.57 -8.86
N ASP A 49 1.77 -6.36 -9.41
CA ASP A 49 1.32 -5.11 -8.76
C ASP A 49 2.01 -4.77 -7.43
N MET A 50 3.22 -5.27 -7.21
CA MET A 50 4.05 -4.90 -6.04
C MET A 50 4.44 -3.41 -6.00
N ALA A 51 4.25 -2.70 -7.13
CA ALA A 51 4.45 -1.27 -7.26
C ALA A 51 3.22 -0.62 -7.92
N GLY A 52 2.51 0.22 -7.17
CA GLY A 52 1.30 0.88 -7.60
C GLY A 52 0.04 0.05 -7.35
N ASN A 53 -1.01 0.34 -8.12
CA ASN A 53 -2.36 -0.16 -7.96
C ASN A 53 -2.95 0.20 -6.58
N ALA A 54 -2.70 -0.60 -5.54
CA ALA A 54 -3.16 -0.33 -4.18
C ALA A 54 -1.99 -0.40 -3.18
N GLN A 55 -2.06 0.43 -2.15
CA GLN A 55 -1.16 0.31 -1.00
C GLN A 55 -1.56 -0.92 -0.21
N GLU A 56 -0.60 -1.81 0.02
CA GLU A 56 -0.86 -3.09 0.67
C GLU A 56 -0.50 -3.01 2.15
N TRP A 57 -1.46 -3.37 3.00
CA TRP A 57 -1.22 -3.56 4.43
C TRP A 57 -0.22 -4.70 4.67
N VAL A 58 0.64 -4.49 5.67
CA VAL A 58 1.48 -5.55 6.25
C VAL A 58 1.15 -5.74 7.73
N SER A 59 1.57 -6.87 8.30
CA SER A 59 1.35 -7.20 9.72
C SER A 59 1.99 -6.19 10.68
N ASP A 60 3.11 -5.59 10.28
CA ASP A 60 3.96 -4.77 11.13
C ASP A 60 3.32 -3.45 11.59
N TRP A 61 3.58 -3.12 12.85
CA TRP A 61 3.40 -1.77 13.37
C TRP A 61 4.55 -0.85 12.92
N PHE A 62 4.24 0.42 12.71
CA PHE A 62 5.22 1.42 12.30
C PHE A 62 5.99 1.97 13.50
N ALA A 63 7.31 1.80 13.46
CA ALA A 63 8.25 2.62 14.23
C ALA A 63 8.96 3.62 13.30
N PRO A 64 9.12 4.89 13.71
CA PRO A 64 9.74 5.92 12.87
C PRO A 64 11.25 5.73 12.69
N THR A 65 11.91 5.04 13.63
CA THR A 65 13.35 4.73 13.56
C THR A 65 13.61 3.32 14.05
N LEU A 66 14.74 2.75 13.64
CA LEU A 66 15.19 1.43 14.11
C LEU A 66 15.40 1.43 15.63
N ALA A 67 16.01 2.49 16.17
CA ALA A 67 16.21 2.66 17.60
C ALA A 67 14.88 2.66 18.38
N ARG A 68 13.82 3.29 17.84
CA ARG A 68 12.50 3.24 18.45
C ARG A 68 11.85 1.87 18.37
N CYS A 69 12.11 1.11 17.30
CA CYS A 69 11.59 -0.24 17.17
C CYS A 69 12.27 -1.23 18.12
N GLY A 70 13.58 -1.07 18.32
CA GLY A 70 14.39 -1.99 19.10
C GLY A 70 14.64 -3.32 18.36
N SER A 71 14.88 -4.37 19.14
CA SER A 71 15.28 -5.69 18.63
C SER A 71 14.24 -6.36 17.73
N GLY A 72 12.94 -6.03 17.83
CA GLY A 72 11.90 -6.60 16.97
C GLY A 72 11.98 -6.21 15.49
N CYS A 73 12.82 -5.24 15.14
CA CYS A 73 13.07 -4.85 13.74
C CYS A 73 14.43 -5.32 13.20
N ILE A 74 15.18 -6.14 13.93
CA ILE A 74 16.54 -6.55 13.55
C ILE A 74 16.63 -8.08 13.60
N GLY A 75 17.41 -8.67 12.69
CA GLY A 75 17.70 -10.10 12.67
C GLY A 75 16.85 -10.88 11.68
N HIS A 76 16.71 -12.17 11.95
CA HIS A 76 15.93 -13.10 11.14
C HIS A 76 14.45 -13.03 11.50
N ASP A 77 13.58 -13.00 10.50
CA ASP A 77 12.12 -12.89 10.65
C ASP A 77 11.67 -11.76 11.62
N PRO A 78 12.07 -10.50 11.39
CA PRO A 78 11.66 -9.39 12.26
C PRO A 78 10.16 -9.15 12.12
N LYS A 79 9.46 -9.10 13.27
CA LYS A 79 7.99 -8.92 13.35
C LYS A 79 7.56 -7.50 13.73
N GLY A 80 8.51 -6.55 13.64
CA GLY A 80 8.30 -5.15 13.97
C GLY A 80 8.24 -4.88 15.48
N PRO A 81 7.84 -3.66 15.89
CA PRO A 81 7.68 -3.37 17.29
C PRO A 81 6.54 -4.22 17.86
N CYS A 82 6.71 -4.69 19.10
CA CYS A 82 5.80 -5.61 19.78
C CYS A 82 5.66 -7.01 19.15
N GLN A 83 6.64 -7.45 18.36
CA GLN A 83 6.78 -8.86 17.94
C GLN A 83 5.52 -9.45 17.30
N GLY A 84 4.87 -8.70 16.42
CA GLY A 84 3.68 -9.15 15.69
C GLY A 84 2.36 -9.09 16.48
N ALA A 85 2.34 -8.52 17.69
CA ALA A 85 1.12 -8.41 18.48
C ALA A 85 0.00 -7.58 17.79
N ASP A 86 -1.26 -7.96 18.02
CA ASP A 86 -2.45 -7.29 17.47
C ASP A 86 -2.60 -5.84 17.92
N LYS A 87 -2.05 -5.50 19.08
CA LYS A 87 -1.99 -4.14 19.64
C LYS A 87 -0.56 -3.87 20.09
N CYS A 88 -0.07 -2.65 19.89
CA CYS A 88 1.33 -2.33 20.14
C CYS A 88 1.53 -0.93 20.73
N ALA A 89 1.16 -0.69 21.99
CA ALA A 89 1.46 0.60 22.61
C ALA A 89 2.99 0.81 22.75
N PRO A 90 3.54 2.00 22.47
CA PRO A 90 2.85 3.25 22.10
C PRO A 90 2.62 3.46 20.59
N PHE A 91 2.92 2.47 19.74
CA PHE A 91 2.75 2.53 18.29
C PHE A 91 1.28 2.37 17.88
N ARG A 92 0.77 3.32 17.11
CA ARG A 92 -0.66 3.38 16.73
C ARG A 92 -0.93 3.28 15.24
N LEU A 93 0.13 3.17 14.44
CA LEU A 93 0.04 3.15 12.98
C LEU A 93 0.59 1.82 12.48
N LYS A 94 -0.14 1.14 11.59
CA LYS A 94 0.35 -0.01 10.83
C LYS A 94 1.08 0.49 9.58
N LEU A 95 1.86 -0.39 8.98
CA LEU A 95 2.58 -0.09 7.74
C LEU A 95 1.79 -0.47 6.51
N VAL A 96 1.89 0.37 5.47
CA VAL A 96 1.53 0.01 4.10
C VAL A 96 2.71 0.17 3.16
N LYS A 97 2.73 -0.66 2.11
CA LYS A 97 3.81 -0.75 1.11
C LYS A 97 3.25 -0.64 -0.31
N GLY A 98 4.13 -0.65 -1.32
CA GLY A 98 3.76 -0.76 -2.74
C GLY A 98 3.32 0.53 -3.41
N GLY A 99 2.84 1.53 -2.67
CA GLY A 99 2.26 2.72 -3.29
C GLY A 99 0.89 2.43 -3.90
N ALA A 100 0.30 3.37 -4.62
CA ALA A 100 -1.02 3.16 -5.23
C ALA A 100 -1.20 4.07 -6.45
N TRP A 101 -2.27 3.84 -7.21
CA TRP A 101 -2.70 4.69 -8.33
C TRP A 101 -2.78 6.19 -7.97
N TYR A 102 -3.00 6.50 -6.69
CA TYR A 102 -3.20 7.87 -6.20
C TYR A 102 -1.91 8.65 -5.94
N TRP A 103 -0.78 7.96 -5.72
CA TRP A 103 0.49 8.57 -5.32
C TRP A 103 1.52 8.52 -6.43
N GLY A 104 2.48 9.45 -6.37
CA GLY A 104 3.57 9.53 -7.35
C GLY A 104 4.55 8.36 -7.24
N PRO A 105 5.50 8.26 -8.19
CA PRO A 105 6.44 7.14 -8.31
C PRO A 105 7.29 6.89 -7.05
N ILE A 106 7.60 7.94 -6.28
CA ILE A 106 8.37 7.82 -5.03
C ILE A 106 7.68 6.89 -4.03
N SER A 107 6.33 6.92 -3.97
CA SER A 107 5.54 6.09 -3.07
C SER A 107 5.48 4.62 -3.50
N ALA A 108 5.77 4.33 -4.77
CA ALA A 108 5.78 2.98 -5.32
C ALA A 108 7.18 2.33 -5.36
N ARG A 109 8.21 3.00 -4.82
CA ARG A 109 9.53 2.38 -4.64
C ARG A 109 9.44 1.24 -3.63
N ALA A 110 10.18 0.16 -3.86
CA ALA A 110 10.21 -1.00 -2.96
C ALA A 110 10.56 -0.63 -1.50
N ALA A 111 11.45 0.34 -1.31
CA ALA A 111 11.84 0.83 0.02
C ALA A 111 10.84 1.78 0.68
N ALA A 112 9.83 2.27 -0.05
CA ALA A 112 8.84 3.18 0.51
C ALA A 112 8.02 2.47 1.60
N ARG A 113 7.85 3.16 2.72
CA ARG A 113 7.07 2.73 3.88
C ARG A 113 6.17 3.89 4.26
N ARG A 114 4.87 3.66 4.31
CA ARG A 114 3.92 4.68 4.75
C ARG A 114 3.22 4.20 6.01
N PRO A 115 3.24 4.99 7.10
CA PRO A 115 2.42 4.70 8.26
C PRO A 115 0.98 5.12 8.02
N HIS A 116 0.03 4.32 8.49
CA HIS A 116 -1.38 4.68 8.47
C HIS A 116 -2.12 4.10 9.67
N VAL A 117 -3.17 4.80 10.10
CA VAL A 117 -4.06 4.29 11.14
C VAL A 117 -4.67 2.98 10.64
N PRO A 118 -4.78 1.91 11.46
CA PRO A 118 -5.33 0.61 11.05
C PRO A 118 -6.85 0.70 10.86
N HIS A 119 -7.26 1.49 9.88
CA HIS A 119 -8.62 1.84 9.58
C HIS A 119 -8.73 2.24 8.11
N ASN A 120 -9.87 1.94 7.50
CA ASN A 120 -10.11 2.24 6.09
C ASN A 120 -11.18 3.34 5.95
N ARG A 121 -10.92 4.53 6.51
CA ARG A 121 -11.78 5.70 6.31
C ARG A 121 -11.01 6.97 5.92
N PRO A 122 -11.43 7.64 4.83
CA PRO A 122 -12.40 7.17 3.85
C PRO A 122 -11.88 5.91 3.11
N PRO A 123 -12.77 5.00 2.65
CA PRO A 123 -12.37 3.86 1.83
C PRO A 123 -11.61 4.37 0.60
N HIS A 124 -10.36 3.94 0.42
CA HIS A 124 -9.50 4.55 -0.59
C HIS A 124 -8.53 3.54 -1.22
N HIS A 125 -7.26 3.90 -1.32
CA HIS A 125 -6.24 3.28 -2.15
C HIS A 125 -5.53 2.13 -1.42
N PHE A 126 -6.26 1.39 -0.59
CA PHE A 126 -5.73 0.33 0.27
C PHE A 126 -6.23 -1.04 -0.19
N GLY A 127 -5.34 -2.01 -0.14
CA GLY A 127 -5.62 -3.43 -0.31
C GLY A 127 -4.70 -4.24 0.60
N PHE A 128 -4.55 -5.52 0.30
CA PHE A 128 -3.60 -6.40 0.97
C PHE A 128 -3.34 -7.61 0.07
N ARG A 129 -2.25 -8.32 0.37
CA ARG A 129 -2.01 -9.67 -0.13
C ARG A 129 -1.71 -10.57 1.05
N CYS A 130 -2.18 -11.80 0.99
CA CYS A 130 -1.93 -12.79 2.02
C CYS A 130 -0.52 -13.38 1.85
N ALA A 131 0.06 -13.75 2.98
CA ALA A 131 1.24 -14.61 3.05
C ALA A 131 0.93 -15.77 3.99
N ARG A 132 1.72 -16.83 3.89
CA ARG A 132 1.55 -18.09 4.61
C ARG A 132 2.94 -18.72 4.76
N ASP A 133 3.20 -19.32 5.91
CA ASP A 133 4.39 -20.16 6.12
C ASP A 133 4.23 -21.49 5.38
N LEU A 134 5.33 -22.04 4.86
CA LEU A 134 5.30 -23.25 4.03
C LEU A 134 4.81 -24.50 4.79
N ASP A 135 5.05 -24.56 6.10
CA ASP A 135 4.80 -25.73 6.94
C ASP A 135 3.48 -25.64 7.74
N SER A 136 2.48 -24.90 7.22
CA SER A 136 1.15 -24.74 7.85
C SER A 136 0.06 -25.58 7.22
#